data_AF-A0A9E3JJ90-F1
#
_entry.id   AF-A0A9E3JJ90-F1
#
_cell.length_a   1.000
_cell.length_b   1.000
_cell.length_c   1.000
_cell.angle_alpha   90.00
_cell.angle_beta   90.00
_cell.angle_gamma   90.00
#
_symmetry.space_group_name_H-M   'P 1'
#
loop_
_entity.id
_entity.type
_entity.pdbx_description
1 polymer ?
#
loop_
_entity_poly.entity_id
_entity_poly.type
_entity_poly.pdbx_seq_one_letter_code
_entity_poly.pdbx_strand_id
1 'polypeptide(L)'
;MSIRFARAILPPLLGMLLAGCGGDGPVEYDGGTLVVDGQSYPAERHGVGEFATGVVLVFVKPGQTAGVQTALDRFGLPVIEHRPGDTLLVKVPEGYELQWLSALSKLPQVRSTGTEDPLYRAP
;
A
#
# COMPACT_ATOMS: atom_id res chain seq x y z
N MET A 1 5.37 -62.00 -24.16
CA MET A 1 5.66 -62.21 -22.72
C MET A 1 6.77 -61.23 -22.34
N SER A 2 6.55 -60.48 -21.25
CA SER A 2 7.42 -59.47 -20.61
C SER A 2 7.44 -58.04 -21.20
N ILE A 3 6.72 -57.16 -20.49
CA ILE A 3 6.69 -55.70 -20.54
C ILE A 3 7.72 -55.14 -19.54
N ARG A 4 8.41 -54.04 -19.86
CA ARG A 4 8.91 -53.07 -18.87
C ARG A 4 8.77 -51.63 -19.39
N PHE A 5 8.09 -50.81 -18.58
CA PHE A 5 7.89 -49.37 -18.73
C PHE A 5 9.13 -48.58 -18.31
N ALA A 6 9.39 -47.46 -19.00
CA ALA A 6 10.04 -46.28 -18.42
C ALA A 6 9.57 -45.06 -19.23
N ARG A 7 8.51 -44.39 -18.76
CA ARG A 7 8.52 -43.11 -18.02
C ARG A 7 8.87 -41.91 -18.90
N ALA A 8 7.81 -41.15 -19.19
CA ALA A 8 7.79 -39.86 -19.86
C ALA A 8 8.73 -38.84 -19.21
N ILE A 9 9.38 -38.02 -20.05
CA ILE A 9 10.09 -36.82 -19.61
C ILE A 9 9.51 -35.64 -20.39
N LEU A 10 8.58 -34.95 -19.75
CA LEU A 10 8.33 -33.52 -19.90
C LEU A 10 7.81 -33.04 -18.53
N PRO A 11 8.26 -31.88 -18.06
CA PRO A 11 7.47 -30.70 -18.41
C PRO A 11 8.27 -29.43 -18.75
N PRO A 12 7.57 -28.43 -19.34
CA PRO A 12 8.01 -27.07 -19.59
C PRO A 12 7.87 -26.19 -18.33
N LEU A 13 8.07 -24.87 -18.49
CA LEU A 13 7.84 -23.75 -17.55
C LEU A 13 9.08 -23.16 -16.88
N LEU A 14 9.67 -22.20 -17.59
CA LEU A 14 10.35 -21.05 -17.00
C LEU A 14 9.28 -20.13 -16.38
N GLY A 15 8.68 -20.56 -15.28
CA GLY A 15 7.83 -19.75 -14.41
C GLY A 15 8.65 -19.36 -13.20
N MET A 16 9.46 -18.32 -13.32
CA MET A 16 10.18 -17.72 -12.20
C MET A 16 9.20 -16.86 -11.38
N LEU A 17 8.19 -17.50 -10.78
CA LEU A 17 7.45 -16.95 -9.66
C LEU A 17 8.32 -17.15 -8.43
N LEU A 18 9.05 -16.12 -8.05
CA LEU A 18 9.63 -16.04 -6.72
C LEU A 18 8.47 -16.05 -5.74
N ALA A 19 8.35 -17.19 -5.05
CA ALA A 19 7.56 -17.35 -3.86
C ALA A 19 8.03 -16.34 -2.80
N GLY A 20 7.25 -15.28 -2.59
CA GLY A 20 7.17 -14.59 -1.31
C GLY A 20 6.01 -15.20 -0.55
N CYS A 21 6.32 -16.15 0.34
CA CYS A 21 5.38 -16.69 1.32
C CYS A 21 5.50 -15.80 2.56
N GLY A 22 4.47 -15.01 2.91
CA GLY A 22 4.67 -14.12 4.07
C GLY A 22 3.59 -13.13 4.51
N GLY A 23 2.31 -13.28 4.16
CA GLY A 23 1.26 -12.55 4.88
C GLY A 23 -0.15 -12.79 4.33
N ASP A 24 -1.00 -13.37 5.17
CA ASP A 24 -2.42 -13.59 4.88
C ASP A 24 -3.26 -12.29 4.96
N GLY A 25 -2.62 -11.13 5.07
CA GLY A 25 -3.26 -9.82 5.26
C GLY A 25 -3.18 -8.95 4.00
N PRO A 26 -4.08 -7.97 3.84
CA PRO A 26 -4.03 -7.02 2.73
C PRO A 26 -2.82 -6.07 2.80
N VAL A 27 -2.06 -6.10 3.89
CA VAL A 27 -0.93 -5.21 4.19
C VAL A 27 0.18 -5.99 4.88
N GLU A 28 1.41 -5.85 4.41
CA GLU A 28 2.62 -6.37 5.05
C GLU A 28 3.71 -5.29 5.12
N TYR A 29 4.58 -5.39 6.13
CA TYR A 29 5.72 -4.50 6.33
C TYR A 29 7.00 -5.33 6.41
N ASP A 30 7.87 -5.22 5.40
CA ASP A 30 9.11 -5.99 5.30
C ASP A 30 10.33 -5.07 5.27
N GLY A 31 10.89 -4.77 6.46
CA GLY A 31 12.15 -4.06 6.70
C GLY A 31 12.25 -2.60 6.23
N GLY A 32 11.46 -2.21 5.25
CA GLY A 32 11.47 -0.94 4.52
C GLY A 32 10.57 -0.96 3.27
N THR A 33 10.04 -2.12 2.90
CA THR A 33 9.04 -2.27 1.84
C THR A 33 7.65 -2.41 2.46
N LEU A 34 6.72 -1.59 2.02
CA LEU A 34 5.29 -1.80 2.25
C LEU A 34 4.76 -2.69 1.13
N VAL A 35 3.98 -3.72 1.46
CA VAL A 35 3.23 -4.50 0.48
C VAL A 35 1.75 -4.31 0.74
N VAL A 36 0.99 -3.86 -0.27
CA VAL A 36 -0.47 -3.72 -0.20
C VAL A 36 -1.09 -4.54 -1.30
N ASP A 37 -1.97 -5.47 -0.94
CA ASP A 37 -2.62 -6.39 -1.89
C ASP A 37 -1.61 -7.09 -2.84
N GLY A 38 -0.45 -7.50 -2.30
CA GLY A 38 0.63 -8.13 -3.06
C GLY A 38 1.48 -7.19 -3.92
N GLN A 39 1.15 -5.89 -3.97
CA GLN A 39 1.95 -4.88 -4.66
C GLN A 39 2.99 -4.28 -3.71
N SER A 40 4.27 -4.35 -4.07
CA SER A 40 5.37 -3.78 -3.30
C SER A 40 5.56 -2.29 -3.57
N TYR A 41 5.80 -1.55 -2.49
CA TYR A 41 6.14 -0.13 -2.41
C TYR A 41 7.43 0.00 -1.58
N PRO A 42 8.62 -0.09 -2.23
CA PRO A 42 9.88 0.03 -1.53
C PRO A 42 10.06 1.45 -0.97
N ALA A 43 10.78 1.58 0.15
CA ALA A 43 11.20 2.87 0.65
C ALA A 43 11.94 3.66 -0.44
N GLU A 44 11.46 4.88 -0.70
CA GLU A 44 12.19 5.81 -1.54
C GLU A 44 13.39 6.36 -0.74
N ARG A 45 14.56 6.44 -1.39
CA ARG A 45 15.75 7.03 -0.77
C ARG A 45 15.59 8.54 -0.70
N HIS A 46 15.04 9.06 0.41
CA HIS A 46 15.01 10.50 0.66
C HIS A 46 16.10 10.93 1.62
N GLY A 47 16.59 12.16 1.40
CA GLY A 47 17.60 12.79 2.22
C GLY A 47 17.11 13.00 3.65
N VAL A 48 18.05 12.96 4.59
CA VAL A 48 17.81 13.19 6.03
C VAL A 48 16.99 14.47 6.22
N GLY A 49 15.73 14.36 6.65
CA GLY A 49 14.91 15.52 7.05
C GLY A 49 13.47 15.59 6.55
N GLU A 50 12.98 14.68 5.71
CA GLU A 50 11.58 14.72 5.26
C GLU A 50 10.62 14.11 6.29
N PHE A 51 9.54 14.86 6.54
CA PHE A 51 8.68 14.81 7.70
C PHE A 51 7.86 13.50 7.80
N ALA A 52 8.38 12.55 8.58
CA ALA A 52 7.62 11.40 9.07
C ALA A 52 6.75 11.84 10.27
N THR A 53 5.52 12.27 9.99
CA THR A 53 4.55 12.68 11.02
C THR A 53 3.60 11.56 11.42
N GLY A 54 3.73 10.37 10.82
CA GLY A 54 2.77 9.27 10.99
C GLY A 54 1.38 9.59 10.44
N VAL A 55 1.23 10.64 9.62
CA VAL A 55 -0.06 11.04 9.04
C VAL A 55 0.07 11.43 7.57
N VAL A 56 -0.97 11.10 6.80
CA VAL A 56 -1.08 11.47 5.39
C VAL A 56 -2.45 12.06 5.09
N LEU A 57 -2.48 12.98 4.12
CA LEU A 57 -3.68 13.56 3.55
C LEU A 57 -4.11 12.74 2.33
N VAL A 58 -5.38 12.35 2.32
CA VAL A 58 -6.01 11.67 1.19
C VAL A 58 -7.12 12.57 0.65
N PHE A 59 -6.92 13.09 -0.56
CA PHE A 59 -7.92 13.89 -1.25
C PHE A 59 -8.76 12.95 -2.10
N VAL A 60 -10.04 12.81 -1.76
CA VAL A 60 -10.95 11.84 -2.37
C VAL A 60 -11.73 12.50 -3.51
N LYS A 61 -12.13 11.72 -4.52
CA LYS A 61 -13.05 12.18 -5.56
C LYS A 61 -14.43 12.46 -4.96
N PRO A 62 -15.17 13.48 -5.44
CA PRO A 62 -16.48 13.81 -4.90
C PRO A 62 -17.42 12.61 -4.84
N GLY A 63 -18.04 12.38 -3.68
CA GLY A 63 -18.98 11.28 -3.47
C GLY A 63 -18.36 9.88 -3.33
N GLN A 64 -17.03 9.75 -3.29
CA GLN A 64 -16.32 8.47 -3.18
C GLN A 64 -15.72 8.20 -1.78
N THR A 65 -15.97 9.08 -0.81
CA THR A 65 -15.44 9.01 0.56
C THR A 65 -15.74 7.67 1.23
N ALA A 66 -16.94 7.12 1.06
CA ALA A 66 -17.29 5.80 1.62
C ALA A 66 -16.45 4.65 1.02
N GLY A 67 -16.13 4.73 -0.27
CA GLY A 67 -15.27 3.75 -0.94
C GLY A 67 -13.83 3.81 -0.43
N VAL A 68 -13.29 5.02 -0.22
CA VAL A 68 -11.97 5.19 0.40
C VAL A 68 -11.99 4.71 1.84
N GLN A 69 -13.01 5.06 2.64
CA GLN A 69 -13.13 4.58 4.02
C GLN A 69 -13.10 3.06 4.10
N THR A 70 -13.86 2.38 3.24
CA THR A 70 -13.88 0.90 3.17
C THR A 70 -12.49 0.33 2.88
N ALA A 71 -11.72 0.96 1.99
CA ALA A 71 -10.35 0.54 1.69
C ALA A 71 -9.41 0.78 2.89
N LEU A 72 -9.49 1.95 3.53
CA LEU A 72 -8.70 2.28 4.70
C LEU A 72 -8.99 1.33 5.87
N ASP A 73 -10.26 0.99 6.12
CA ASP A 73 -10.65 0.03 7.15
C ASP A 73 -10.08 -1.36 6.86
N ARG A 74 -10.11 -1.80 5.60
CA ARG A 74 -9.49 -3.07 5.16
C ARG A 74 -7.98 -3.06 5.37
N PHE A 75 -7.32 -1.92 5.16
CA PHE A 75 -5.88 -1.75 5.38
C PHE A 75 -5.51 -1.50 6.86
N GLY A 76 -6.50 -1.36 7.75
CA GLY A 76 -6.27 -1.05 9.16
C GLY A 76 -5.73 0.36 9.40
N LEU A 77 -6.00 1.30 8.50
CA LEU A 77 -5.56 2.69 8.58
C LEU A 77 -6.67 3.58 9.15
N PRO A 78 -6.54 4.10 10.38
CA PRO A 78 -7.60 4.90 10.96
C PRO A 78 -7.60 6.33 10.39
N VAL A 79 -8.79 6.82 10.08
CA VAL A 79 -9.03 8.23 9.78
C VAL A 79 -9.08 9.01 11.09
N ILE A 80 -8.18 9.98 11.26
CA ILE A 80 -8.11 10.84 12.45
C ILE A 80 -9.08 12.02 12.31
N GLU A 81 -9.22 12.56 11.10
CA GLU A 81 -10.02 13.75 10.85
C GLU A 81 -10.65 13.73 9.45
N HIS A 82 -11.91 14.16 9.34
CA HIS A 82 -12.56 14.48 8.07
C HIS A 82 -12.53 15.99 7.86
N ARG A 83 -11.87 16.45 6.80
CA ARG A 83 -11.75 17.86 6.43
C ARG A 83 -12.72 18.22 5.30
N PRO A 84 -13.09 19.51 5.17
CA PRO A 84 -13.91 19.99 4.06
C PRO A 84 -13.33 19.60 2.69
N GLY A 85 -14.20 19.40 1.70
CA GLY A 85 -13.79 19.10 0.32
C GLY A 85 -13.27 17.67 0.12
N ASP A 86 -13.89 16.69 0.78
CA ASP A 86 -13.59 15.25 0.65
C ASP A 86 -12.12 14.91 0.96
N THR A 87 -11.56 15.57 1.98
CA THR A 87 -10.18 15.34 2.43
C THR A 87 -10.17 14.55 3.73
N LEU A 88 -9.37 13.50 3.81
CA LEU A 88 -9.20 12.66 4.98
C LEU A 88 -7.77 12.80 5.52
N LEU A 89 -7.64 12.96 6.84
CA LEU A 89 -6.37 12.81 7.53
C LEU A 89 -6.28 11.39 8.07
N VAL A 90 -5.29 10.63 7.60
CA VAL A 90 -5.16 9.20 7.86
C VAL A 90 -3.88 8.93 8.64
N LYS A 91 -3.98 8.17 9.73
CA LYS A 91 -2.79 7.70 10.45
C LYS A 91 -2.16 6.54 9.69
N VAL A 92 -0.84 6.58 9.54
CA VAL A 92 -0.05 5.50 8.96
C VAL A 92 1.13 5.18 9.89
N PRO A 93 1.72 3.98 9.80
CA PRO A 93 2.94 3.70 10.54
C PRO A 93 4.07 4.66 10.16
N GLU A 94 4.77 5.16 11.18
CA GLU A 94 5.91 6.05 11.01
C GLU A 94 7.01 5.39 10.18
N GLY A 95 7.61 6.14 9.25
CA GLY A 95 8.62 5.64 8.32
C GLY A 95 8.06 4.95 7.07
N TYR A 96 6.74 4.84 6.93
CA TYR A 96 6.04 4.28 5.77
C TYR A 96 5.15 5.29 5.04
N GLU A 97 5.21 6.57 5.40
CA GLU A 97 4.32 7.62 4.88
C GLU A 97 4.35 7.68 3.35
N LEU A 98 5.54 7.73 2.75
CA LEU A 98 5.70 7.86 1.31
C LEU A 98 5.23 6.64 0.54
N GLN A 99 5.46 5.45 1.10
CA GLN A 99 4.96 4.19 0.57
C GLN A 99 3.43 4.17 0.62
N TRP A 100 2.83 4.67 1.71
CA TRP A 100 1.38 4.80 1.83
C TRP A 100 0.80 5.86 0.90
N LEU A 101 1.45 7.01 0.71
CA LEU A 101 1.05 7.99 -0.31
C LEU A 101 1.00 7.32 -1.69
N SER A 102 2.05 6.56 -2.02
CA SER A 102 2.13 5.82 -3.27
C SER A 102 1.01 4.79 -3.41
N ALA A 103 0.78 3.96 -2.39
CA ALA A 103 -0.27 2.95 -2.41
C ALA A 103 -1.68 3.55 -2.51
N LEU A 104 -1.99 4.54 -1.66
CA LEU A 104 -3.30 5.18 -1.64
C LEU A 104 -3.57 5.97 -2.92
N SER A 105 -2.55 6.55 -3.56
CA SER A 105 -2.71 7.22 -4.86
C SER A 105 -3.16 6.29 -6.00
N LYS A 106 -3.01 4.97 -5.85
CA LYS A 106 -3.46 3.97 -6.82
C LYS A 106 -4.93 3.59 -6.66
N LEU A 107 -5.58 3.96 -5.56
CA LEU A 107 -7.00 3.71 -5.38
C LEU A 107 -7.81 4.53 -6.38
N PRO A 108 -8.76 3.93 -7.12
CA PRO A 108 -9.51 4.64 -8.16
C PRO A 108 -10.40 5.75 -7.60
N GLN A 109 -10.73 5.73 -6.32
CA GLN A 109 -11.50 6.75 -5.61
C GLN A 109 -10.66 7.96 -5.18
N VAL A 110 -9.33 7.82 -5.12
CA VAL A 110 -8.42 8.87 -4.66
C VAL A 110 -8.09 9.80 -5.83
N ARG A 111 -8.10 11.11 -5.56
CA ARG A 111 -7.71 12.16 -6.50
C ARG A 111 -6.22 12.47 -6.38
N SER A 112 -5.73 12.63 -5.16
CA SER A 112 -4.33 12.91 -4.85
C SER A 112 -4.05 12.58 -3.39
N THR A 113 -2.77 12.53 -3.03
CA THR A 113 -2.30 12.32 -1.66
C THR A 113 -1.25 13.38 -1.32
N GLY A 114 -1.04 13.65 -0.03
CA GLY A 114 0.01 14.57 0.43
C GLY A 114 0.41 14.27 1.86
N THR A 115 1.54 14.84 2.31
CA THR A 115 1.91 14.84 3.72
C THR A 115 1.25 16.02 4.43
N GLU A 116 0.97 15.87 5.72
CA GLU A 116 0.73 17.03 6.57
C GLU A 116 2.10 17.58 7.00
N ASP A 117 2.40 18.82 6.60
CA ASP A 117 3.52 19.55 7.16
C ASP A 117 3.12 19.98 8.59
N PRO A 118 3.84 19.52 9.63
CA PRO A 118 3.51 19.87 11.02
C PRO A 118 3.67 21.37 11.32
N LEU A 119 4.32 22.13 10.43
CA LEU A 119 4.45 23.59 10.52
C LEU A 119 3.33 24.32 9.76
N TYR A 120 2.53 23.63 8.94
CA TYR A 120 1.45 24.24 8.19
C TYR A 120 0.13 24.16 8.98
N ARG A 121 -0.10 25.17 9.83
CA ARG A 121 -1.44 25.47 10.34
C ARG A 121 -2.17 26.26 9.26
N ALA A 122 -3.24 25.70 8.69
CA ALA A 122 -4.10 26.45 7.77
C ALA A 122 -4.52 27.79 8.43
N PRO A 123 -4.44 28.93 7.72
CA PRO A 123 -4.78 30.24 8.26
C PRO A 123 -6.26 30.37 8.65
#